data_AF-A0AAQ3NXF1-F1
#
_entry.id   AF-A0AAQ3NXF1-F1
#
_cell.length_a   1.000
_cell.length_b   1.000
_cell.length_c   1.000
_cell.angle_alpha   90.00
_cell.angle_beta   90.00
_cell.angle_gamma   90.00
#
_symmetry.space_group_name_H-M   'P 1'
#
loop_
_entity.id
_entity.type
_entity.pdbx_description
1 polymer ?
#
loop_
_entity_poly.entity_id
_entity_poly.type
_entity_poly.pdbx_seq_one_letter_code
_entity_poly.pdbx_strand_id
1 'polypeptide(L)'
;MAHMGEGHSVSFTVPQDRNMKGMILCVVYLSTPNIIEPEFTTVVIVNYTKCTFQIHNHGTVISFKDEDWHGIMSNLECADNVEIFVNFGNGLVVKNTTVYLIWGEAENMKKASEPKKHSLIRFIKKVVM
;
A
#
# COMPACT_ATOMS: atom_id res chain seq x y z
N MET A 1 -5.81 -5.08 -1.06
CA MET A 1 -6.57 -4.35 -0.02
C MET A 1 -6.63 -2.88 -0.40
N ALA A 2 -7.83 -2.34 -0.38
CA ALA A 2 -8.10 -0.94 -0.70
C ALA A 2 -8.79 -0.31 0.51
N HIS A 3 -8.41 0.92 0.83
CA HIS A 3 -9.08 1.75 1.82
C HIS A 3 -9.57 3.00 1.13
N MET A 4 -10.78 3.46 1.46
CA MET A 4 -11.40 4.61 0.82
C MET A 4 -11.91 5.55 1.91
N GLY A 5 -11.58 6.83 1.76
CA GLY A 5 -12.13 7.91 2.57
C GLY A 5 -12.88 8.91 1.69
N GLU A 6 -13.78 9.66 2.32
CA GLU A 6 -14.53 10.74 1.69
C GLU A 6 -13.65 12.00 1.60
N GLY A 7 -13.75 12.70 0.48
CA GLY A 7 -13.00 13.93 0.25
C GLY A 7 -11.49 13.70 0.19
N HIS A 8 -10.76 14.52 0.93
CA HIS A 8 -9.32 14.74 0.77
C HIS A 8 -8.43 13.81 1.61
N SER A 9 -9.00 12.84 2.32
CA SER A 9 -8.20 11.94 3.13
C SER A 9 -8.66 10.50 3.10
N VAL A 10 -7.75 9.61 3.48
CA VAL A 10 -8.03 8.20 3.69
C VAL A 10 -7.22 7.69 4.86
N SER A 11 -7.90 7.06 5.81
CA SER A 11 -7.28 6.45 6.98
C SER A 11 -7.27 4.93 6.86
N PHE A 12 -6.22 4.30 7.35
CA PHE A 12 -6.09 2.85 7.39
C PHE A 12 -5.13 2.41 8.49
N THR A 13 -5.26 1.16 8.90
CA THR A 13 -4.31 0.49 9.78
C THR A 13 -3.40 -0.40 8.94
N VAL A 14 -2.09 -0.29 9.15
CA VAL A 14 -1.12 -1.14 8.43
C VAL A 14 -1.32 -2.62 8.85
N PRO A 15 -1.53 -3.55 7.91
CA PRO A 15 -1.77 -4.96 8.25
C PRO A 15 -0.57 -5.64 8.94
N GLN A 16 -0.83 -6.58 9.85
CA GLN A 16 0.22 -7.23 10.66
C GLN A 16 0.98 -8.37 9.95
N ASP A 17 0.37 -9.06 8.98
CA ASP A 17 0.88 -10.34 8.46
C ASP A 17 1.43 -10.28 7.02
N ARG A 18 1.68 -9.09 6.48
CA ARG A 18 2.06 -8.92 5.07
C ARG A 18 3.15 -7.88 4.89
N ASN A 19 4.15 -8.20 4.07
CA ASN A 19 5.17 -7.26 3.66
C ASN A 19 4.60 -6.32 2.59
N MET A 20 4.34 -5.05 2.94
CA MET A 20 3.89 -4.04 1.99
C MET A 20 5.03 -3.69 1.03
N LYS A 21 4.77 -3.84 -0.27
CA LYS A 21 5.72 -3.60 -1.37
C LYS A 21 5.51 -2.28 -2.08
N GLY A 22 4.31 -1.70 -1.96
CA GLY A 22 3.98 -0.44 -2.62
C GLY A 22 2.67 0.11 -2.10
N MET A 23 2.33 1.33 -2.53
CA MET A 23 0.99 1.86 -2.44
C MET A 23 0.61 2.62 -3.71
N ILE A 24 -0.67 2.62 -4.07
CA ILE A 24 -1.23 3.47 -5.12
C ILE A 24 -2.28 4.36 -4.47
N LEU A 25 -2.14 5.67 -4.65
CA LEU A 25 -3.12 6.66 -4.23
C LEU A 25 -3.97 7.07 -5.43
N CYS A 26 -5.29 6.92 -5.29
CA CYS A 26 -6.26 7.27 -6.31
C CYS A 26 -7.20 8.32 -5.73
N VAL A 27 -7.34 9.44 -6.43
CA VAL A 27 -8.24 10.52 -6.00
C VAL A 27 -9.28 10.77 -7.07
N VAL A 28 -10.54 10.70 -6.67
CA VAL A 28 -11.69 11.01 -7.51
C VAL A 28 -12.09 12.44 -7.24
N TYR A 29 -12.11 13.26 -8.28
CA TYR A 29 -12.46 14.68 -8.19
C TYR A 29 -13.41 15.10 -9.31
N LEU A 30 -14.08 16.23 -9.11
CA LEU A 30 -14.80 16.97 -10.14
C LEU A 30 -13.99 18.21 -10.50
N SER A 31 -13.79 18.45 -11.79
CA SER A 31 -13.19 19.68 -12.31
C SER A 31 -14.23 20.54 -13.04
N THR A 32 -13.94 21.83 -13.13
CA THR A 32 -14.63 22.68 -14.13
C THR A 32 -14.07 22.40 -15.52
N PRO A 33 -14.85 22.59 -16.60
CA PRO A 33 -14.39 22.32 -17.98
C PRO A 33 -13.14 23.09 -18.40
N ASN A 34 -12.81 24.17 -17.71
CA ASN A 34 -11.67 25.04 -18.01
C ASN A 34 -10.35 24.52 -17.42
N ILE A 35 -10.38 23.53 -16.53
CA ILE A 35 -9.17 22.95 -15.92
C ILE A 35 -8.74 21.77 -16.78
N ILE A 36 -7.65 21.96 -17.52
CA ILE A 36 -7.09 20.97 -18.45
C ILE A 36 -6.26 19.93 -17.69
N GLU A 37 -5.56 20.33 -16.63
CA GLU A 37 -4.72 19.44 -15.81
C GLU A 37 -4.97 19.67 -14.30
N PRO A 38 -5.13 18.59 -13.51
CA PRO A 38 -5.22 18.72 -12.07
C PRO A 38 -3.85 19.06 -11.47
N GLU A 39 -3.77 20.15 -10.72
CA GLU A 39 -2.58 20.47 -9.93
C GLU A 39 -2.65 19.76 -8.57
N PHE A 40 -1.86 18.70 -8.40
CA PHE A 40 -1.61 18.12 -7.09
C PHE A 40 -0.56 18.96 -6.37
N THR A 41 -0.87 19.51 -5.20
CA THR A 41 0.05 20.41 -4.51
C THR A 41 0.86 19.67 -3.46
N THR A 42 0.22 18.80 -2.67
CA THR A 42 0.86 18.18 -1.51
C THR A 42 0.19 16.85 -1.14
N VAL A 43 1.00 15.84 -0.81
CA VAL A 43 0.56 14.65 -0.07
C VAL A 43 1.16 14.71 1.33
N VAL A 44 0.31 14.53 2.35
CA VAL A 44 0.75 14.43 3.74
C VAL A 44 0.41 13.04 4.25
N ILE A 45 1.40 12.34 4.80
CA ILE A 45 1.21 11.03 5.42
C ILE A 45 1.40 11.23 6.92
N VAL A 46 0.34 11.02 7.70
CA VAL A 46 0.35 11.15 9.16
C VAL A 46 0.30 9.75 9.77
N ASN A 47 1.26 9.43 10.61
CA ASN A 47 1.24 8.23 11.43
C ASN A 47 0.85 8.62 12.86
N TYR A 48 -0.39 8.32 13.24
CA TYR A 48 -0.94 8.64 14.56
C TYR A 48 -0.36 7.77 15.66
N THR A 49 0.05 6.53 15.35
CA THR A 49 0.66 5.64 16.34
C THR A 49 2.03 6.15 16.75
N LYS A 50 2.82 6.63 15.80
CA LYS A 50 4.19 7.13 16.03
C LYS A 50 4.29 8.64 16.25
N CYS A 51 3.17 9.36 16.11
CA CYS A 51 3.12 10.83 16.16
C CYS A 51 4.08 11.50 15.15
N THR A 52 4.22 10.92 13.96
CA THR A 52 5.06 11.46 12.89
C THR A 52 4.22 11.90 11.70
N PHE A 53 4.76 12.81 10.88
CA PHE A 53 4.17 13.14 9.59
C PHE A 53 5.27 13.37 8.55
N GLN A 54 4.95 13.07 7.31
CA GLN A 54 5.79 13.32 6.14
C GLN A 54 5.02 14.16 5.13
N ILE A 55 5.67 15.16 4.55
CA ILE A 55 5.10 16.05 3.55
C ILE A 55 5.84 15.84 2.25
N HIS A 56 5.12 15.52 1.19
CA HIS A 56 5.65 15.27 -0.13
C HIS A 56 5.03 16.27 -1.14
N ASN A 57 5.86 17.18 -1.65
CA ASN A 57 5.49 18.19 -2.65
C ASN A 57 6.17 17.84 -3.98
N HIS A 58 5.43 17.24 -4.91
CA HIS A 58 5.99 16.82 -6.21
C HIS A 58 5.42 17.60 -7.42
N GLY A 59 4.60 18.64 -7.22
CA GLY A 59 4.02 19.41 -8.33
C GLY A 59 3.00 18.62 -9.16
N THR A 60 2.90 18.89 -10.46
CA THR A 60 1.81 18.47 -11.36
C THR A 60 1.57 16.95 -11.43
N VAL A 61 2.58 16.10 -11.15
CA VAL A 61 2.45 14.64 -11.10
C VAL A 61 3.18 14.09 -9.88
N ILE A 62 2.44 13.56 -8.91
CA ILE A 62 3.03 12.88 -7.74
C ILE A 62 3.30 11.42 -8.13
N SER A 63 4.47 11.18 -8.72
CA SER A 63 5.05 9.84 -8.80
C SER A 63 6.15 9.76 -7.75
N PHE A 64 5.98 8.86 -6.78
CA PHE A 64 7.01 8.56 -5.80
C PHE A 64 8.08 7.69 -6.46
N LYS A 65 9.33 8.13 -6.46
CA LYS A 65 10.48 7.31 -6.88
C LYS A 65 10.77 6.24 -5.83
N ASP A 66 11.60 5.26 -6.17
CA ASP A 66 12.04 4.20 -5.23
C ASP A 66 12.65 4.78 -3.94
N GLU A 67 13.35 5.92 -4.04
CA GLU A 67 13.94 6.66 -2.92
C GLU A 67 12.85 7.25 -2.00
N ASP A 68 11.82 7.87 -2.58
CA ASP A 68 10.68 8.42 -1.83
C ASP A 68 9.92 7.29 -1.12
N TRP A 69 9.75 6.16 -1.80
CA TRP A 69 9.13 4.96 -1.25
C TRP A 69 9.88 4.42 -0.03
N HIS A 70 11.22 4.39 -0.08
CA HIS A 70 12.02 3.97 1.08
C HIS A 70 11.80 4.87 2.30
N GLY A 71 11.74 6.19 2.07
CA GLY A 71 11.44 7.16 3.12
C GLY A 71 10.05 6.97 3.72
N ILE A 72 9.03 6.77 2.90
CA ILE A 72 7.65 6.51 3.36
C ILE A 72 7.59 5.22 4.17
N MET A 73 8.15 4.14 3.65
CA MET A 73 8.13 2.83 4.32
C MET A 73 8.86 2.83 5.66
N SER A 74 9.94 3.60 5.79
CA SER A 74 10.66 3.69 7.06
C SER A 74 9.80 4.25 8.22
N ASN A 75 8.73 4.98 7.90
CA ASN A 75 7.81 5.53 8.90
C ASN A 75 6.60 4.64 9.20
N LEU A 76 6.44 3.51 8.51
CA LEU A 76 5.26 2.65 8.61
C LEU A 76 5.60 1.26 9.15
N GLU A 77 4.96 0.86 10.24
CA GLU A 77 5.04 -0.48 10.83
C GLU A 77 3.66 -1.14 10.90
N CYS A 78 3.68 -2.46 11.08
CA CYS A 78 2.48 -3.25 11.33
C CYS A 78 1.66 -2.67 12.49
N ALA A 79 0.35 -2.58 12.29
CA ALA A 79 -0.63 -1.99 13.22
C ALA A 79 -0.56 -0.46 13.38
N ASP A 80 0.29 0.26 12.65
CA ASP A 80 0.27 1.71 12.67
C ASP A 80 -1.05 2.26 12.11
N ASN A 81 -1.58 3.28 12.77
CA ASN A 81 -2.75 4.03 12.31
C ASN A 81 -2.28 5.20 11.46
N VAL A 82 -2.62 5.16 10.18
CA VAL A 82 -2.11 6.09 9.17
C VAL A 82 -3.27 6.83 8.54
N GLU A 83 -3.10 8.11 8.28
CA GLU A 83 -3.98 8.88 7.42
C GLU A 83 -3.17 9.61 6.37
N ILE A 84 -3.64 9.51 5.12
CA ILE A 84 -3.06 10.21 3.99
C ILE A 84 -4.00 11.35 3.63
N PHE A 85 -3.48 12.57 3.60
CA PHE A 85 -4.16 13.76 3.11
C PHE A 85 -3.63 14.16 1.74
N VAL A 86 -4.53 14.58 0.86
CA VAL A 86 -4.22 15.09 -0.48
C VAL A 86 -4.72 16.51 -0.64
N ASN A 87 -3.81 17.42 -0.95
CA ASN A 87 -4.14 18.80 -1.29
C ASN A 87 -4.10 19.02 -2.81
N PHE A 88 -5.05 19.80 -3.29
CA PHE A 88 -5.23 20.13 -4.70
C PHE A 88 -5.16 21.64 -4.91
N GLY A 89 -4.73 22.04 -6.09
CA GLY A 89 -4.84 23.41 -6.58
C GLY A 89 -6.28 23.86 -6.75
N ASN A 90 -6.46 25.17 -6.96
CA ASN A 90 -7.77 25.80 -6.98
C ASN A 90 -8.70 25.20 -8.06
N GLY A 91 -9.98 25.00 -7.69
CA GLY A 91 -11.06 24.69 -8.64
C GLY A 91 -11.40 23.21 -8.82
N LEU A 92 -10.80 22.31 -8.03
CA LEU A 92 -11.18 20.90 -7.97
C LEU A 92 -11.99 20.60 -6.71
N VAL A 93 -13.06 19.81 -6.87
CA VAL A 93 -13.85 19.29 -5.74
C VAL A 93 -13.55 17.81 -5.60
N VAL A 94 -12.81 17.43 -4.56
CA VAL A 94 -12.50 16.02 -4.29
C VAL A 94 -13.72 15.31 -3.72
N LYS A 95 -14.02 14.15 -4.27
CA LYS A 95 -15.11 13.28 -3.84
C LYS A 95 -14.62 12.17 -2.93
N ASN A 96 -13.61 11.43 -3.37
CA ASN A 96 -13.12 10.26 -2.65
C ASN A 96 -11.61 10.14 -2.82
N THR A 97 -10.93 9.72 -1.76
CA THR A 97 -9.52 9.35 -1.80
C THR A 97 -9.40 7.88 -1.44
N THR A 98 -8.70 7.11 -2.27
CA THR A 98 -8.53 5.66 -2.10
C THR A 98 -7.07 5.30 -2.12
N VAL A 99 -6.63 4.47 -1.18
CA VAL A 99 -5.28 3.89 -1.18
C VAL A 99 -5.34 2.38 -1.41
N TYR A 100 -4.52 1.88 -2.32
CA TYR A 100 -4.32 0.46 -2.60
C TYR A 100 -2.92 0.04 -2.15
N LEU A 101 -2.80 -0.81 -1.12
CA LEU A 101 -1.51 -1.11 -0.45
C LEU A 101 -0.74 -2.32 -1.04
N ILE A 102 -0.15 -2.30 -2.23
CA ILE A 102 0.54 -3.46 -2.84
C ILE A 102 1.36 -4.33 -1.86
N TRP A 103 1.16 -5.65 -1.89
CA TRP A 103 1.66 -6.65 -0.94
C TRP A 103 2.56 -7.64 -1.68
N GLY A 104 3.66 -8.05 -1.06
CA GLY A 104 4.45 -9.19 -1.53
C GLY A 104 3.84 -10.50 -1.04
N GLU A 105 4.26 -11.61 -1.67
CA GLU A 105 4.01 -12.94 -1.09
C GLU A 105 4.64 -13.03 0.30
N ALA A 106 3.91 -13.62 1.25
CA ALA A 106 4.49 -13.94 2.55
C ALA A 106 5.54 -15.03 2.36
N GLU A 107 6.76 -14.83 2.86
CA GLU A 107 7.84 -15.84 2.78
C GLU A 107 7.53 -17.13 3.57
N ASN A 108 6.35 -17.20 4.19
CA ASN A 108 5.95 -18.23 5.15
C ASN A 108 4.96 -19.26 4.59
N MET A 109 4.69 -19.31 3.28
CA MET A 109 4.35 -20.62 2.70
C MET A 109 5.64 -21.42 2.68
N LYS A 110 5.94 -22.12 3.79
CA LYS A 110 6.76 -23.34 3.73
C LYS A 110 6.27 -24.09 2.50
N LYS A 111 7.07 -24.12 1.43
CA LYS A 111 6.84 -25.03 0.32
C LYS A 111 6.58 -26.36 1.00
N ALA A 112 5.36 -26.89 0.87
CA ALA A 112 5.03 -28.20 1.43
C ALA A 112 6.18 -29.11 0.99
N SER A 113 7.00 -29.54 1.95
CA SER A 113 8.18 -30.35 1.65
C SER A 113 7.71 -31.48 0.76
N GLU A 114 8.27 -31.59 -0.44
CA GLU A 114 7.95 -32.70 -1.33
C GLU A 114 8.05 -33.99 -0.52
N PRO A 115 7.07 -34.92 -0.62
CA PRO A 115 7.18 -36.18 0.09
C PRO A 115 8.48 -36.83 -0.36
N LYS A 116 9.43 -37.01 0.57
CA LYS A 116 10.72 -37.66 0.31
C LYS A 116 10.43 -38.96 -0.43
N LYS A 117 10.82 -39.03 -1.71
CA LYS A 117 10.59 -40.18 -2.61
C LYS A 117 11.02 -41.53 -2.00
N HIS A 118 11.94 -41.51 -1.03
CA HIS A 118 12.37 -42.67 -0.25
C HIS A 118 11.29 -43.32 0.64
N SER A 119 10.21 -42.62 1.01
CA SER A 119 9.13 -43.19 1.84
C SER A 119 8.28 -44.20 1.05
N LEU A 120 7.97 -43.90 -0.21
CA LEU A 120 7.16 -44.75 -1.08
C LEU A 120 7.87 -46.08 -1.40
N ILE A 121 9.18 -46.06 -1.61
CA ILE A 121 9.98 -47.27 -1.87
C ILE A 121 9.95 -48.22 -0.66
N ARG A 122 9.94 -47.68 0.57
CA ARG A 122 9.86 -48.49 1.80
C ARG A 122 8.49 -49.15 1.97
N PHE A 123 7.43 -48.44 1.60
CA PHE A 123 6.06 -48.99 1.65
C PHE A 123 5.87 -50.12 0.63
N ILE A 124 6.33 -49.93 -0.61
CA ILE A 124 6.17 -50.93 -1.67
C ILE A 124 6.95 -52.22 -1.34
N LYS A 125 8.18 -52.11 -0.79
CA LYS A 125 8.93 -53.30 -0.34
C LYS A 125 8.26 -54.06 0.81
N LYS A 126 7.43 -53.42 1.61
CA LYS A 126 6.75 -54.04 2.76
C LYS A 126 5.43 -54.74 2.37
N VAL A 127 4.91 -54.48 1.18
CA VAL A 127 3.68 -55.07 0.65
C VAL A 127 3.96 -56.25 -0.29
N VAL A 128 5.18 -56.34 -0.84
CA VAL A 128 5.61 -57.38 -1.81
C VAL A 128 6.42 -58.51 -1.13
N MET A 129 6.41 -58.61 0.20
CA MET A 129 7.02 -59.72 0.95
C MET A 129 6.02 -60.36 1.89
#